data_AF-A0A814LIE2-F1
#
_entry.id   AF-A0A814LIE2-F1
#
_cell.length_a   1.000
_cell.length_b   1.000
_cell.length_c   1.000
_cell.angle_alpha   90.00
_cell.angle_beta   90.00
_cell.angle_gamma   90.00
#
_symmetry.space_group_name_H-M   'P 1'
#
loop_
_entity.id
_entity.type
_entity.pdbx_description
1 polymer ?
#
loop_
_entity_poly.entity_id
_entity_poly.type
_entity_poly.pdbx_seq_one_letter_code
_entity_poly.pdbx_strand_id
1 'polypeptide(L)'
;MGNHQTYFNEWDPNRLSKVTGLTPQQVLALHQDFIRVTDDDNAMDKYEFRRCYEVLVPGASNTHHAADKAFKAFDRNDTGYITFEEFLSAYVMLNQSVSAHDRANFLIDQHNPNPSGVITPEYGCQVFTRMNDFYGVQSDPEQSWAQFYNGSNGGDQDRFIQHLVDHPQYKSHY
;
A
#
# COMPACT_ATOMS: atom_id res chain seq x y z
N MET A 1 1.12 4.51 36.76
CA MET A 1 2.24 5.18 36.08
C MET A 1 2.74 4.22 35.01
N GLY A 2 2.09 4.23 33.85
CA GLY A 2 2.48 3.41 32.70
C GLY A 2 3.16 4.32 31.69
N ASN A 3 4.44 4.04 31.42
CA ASN A 3 5.22 4.70 30.38
C ASN A 3 4.49 4.53 29.04
N HIS A 4 3.83 5.58 28.57
CA HIS A 4 3.53 5.74 27.15
C HIS A 4 4.88 5.99 26.47
N GLN A 5 5.52 4.91 26.03
CA GLN A 5 6.48 5.01 24.94
C GLN A 5 5.74 5.72 23.81
N THR A 6 6.22 6.91 23.49
CA THR A 6 5.80 7.69 22.32
C THR A 6 6.22 6.90 21.08
N TYR A 7 5.42 5.92 20.70
CA TYR A 7 5.36 5.49 19.32
C TYR A 7 4.90 6.73 18.56
N PHE A 8 5.67 7.15 17.57
CA PHE A 8 5.12 7.98 16.49
C PHE A 8 3.79 7.31 16.11
N ASN A 9 2.64 8.00 16.20
CA ASN A 9 1.34 7.39 15.91
C ASN A 9 1.31 7.03 14.41
N GLU A 10 1.86 5.87 14.05
CA GLU A 10 1.83 5.28 12.70
C GLU A 10 0.36 5.09 12.25
N TRP A 11 -0.54 4.97 13.22
CA TRP A 11 -1.98 4.88 13.06
C TRP A 11 -2.69 6.18 13.46
N ASP A 12 -2.54 7.25 12.67
CA ASP A 12 -3.40 8.44 12.75
C ASP A 12 -4.41 8.43 11.58
N PRO A 13 -5.70 8.19 11.82
CA PRO A 13 -6.74 8.19 10.78
C PRO A 13 -6.79 9.48 9.95
N ASN A 14 -6.45 10.63 10.53
CA ASN A 14 -6.44 11.91 9.82
C ASN A 14 -5.21 12.05 8.90
N ARG A 15 -4.08 11.43 9.27
CA ARG A 15 -2.92 11.33 8.39
C ARG A 15 -3.24 10.37 7.25
N LEU A 16 -3.68 9.16 7.59
CA LEU A 16 -3.99 8.10 6.62
C LEU A 16 -5.08 8.54 5.63
N SER A 17 -6.07 9.32 6.07
CA SER A 17 -7.09 9.85 5.17
C SER A 17 -6.53 10.74 4.05
N LYS A 18 -5.45 11.48 4.33
CA LYS A 18 -4.84 12.40 3.35
C LYS A 18 -4.06 11.65 2.27
N VAL A 19 -3.56 10.46 2.60
CA VAL A 19 -2.66 9.70 1.72
C VAL A 19 -3.36 8.54 1.01
N THR A 20 -4.46 8.03 1.58
CA THR A 20 -5.24 6.91 1.01
C THR A 20 -6.48 7.36 0.22
N GLY A 21 -6.90 8.63 0.35
CA GLY A 21 -8.17 9.12 -0.19
C GLY A 21 -9.41 8.64 0.58
N LEU A 22 -9.24 7.82 1.62
CA LEU A 22 -10.31 7.36 2.50
C LEU A 22 -10.68 8.45 3.51
N THR A 23 -11.93 8.48 3.97
CA THR A 23 -12.29 9.34 5.10
C THR A 23 -11.70 8.78 6.40
N PRO A 24 -11.45 9.61 7.42
CA PRO A 24 -11.04 9.11 8.74
C PRO A 24 -11.98 8.03 9.28
N GLN A 25 -13.29 8.15 9.02
CA GLN A 25 -14.30 7.17 9.40
C GLN A 25 -14.12 5.83 8.68
N GLN A 26 -13.77 5.84 7.38
CA GLN A 26 -13.46 4.61 6.64
C GLN A 26 -12.20 3.94 7.17
N VAL A 27 -11.15 4.70 7.48
CA VAL A 27 -9.92 4.16 8.09
C VAL A 27 -10.22 3.53 9.46
N LEU A 28 -11.04 4.18 10.29
CA LEU A 28 -11.47 3.64 11.58
C LEU A 28 -12.30 2.36 11.42
N ALA A 29 -13.22 2.33 10.45
CA ALA A 29 -14.04 1.15 10.18
C ALA A 29 -13.17 -0.04 9.73
N LEU A 30 -12.21 0.19 8.82
CA LEU A 30 -11.26 -0.84 8.40
C LEU A 30 -10.42 -1.39 9.55
N HIS A 31 -9.98 -0.52 10.46
CA HIS A 31 -9.25 -0.96 11.65
C HIS A 31 -10.14 -1.78 12.59
N GLN A 32 -11.39 -1.38 12.81
CA GLN A 32 -12.32 -2.17 13.62
C GLN A 32 -12.60 -3.55 13.02
N ASP A 33 -12.73 -3.62 11.69
CA ASP A 33 -12.90 -4.89 10.99
C ASP A 33 -11.63 -5.75 11.07
N PHE A 34 -10.44 -5.14 10.94
CA PHE A 34 -9.16 -5.82 11.13
C PHE A 34 -9.09 -6.45 12.53
N ILE A 35 -9.28 -5.66 13.59
CA ILE A 35 -9.25 -6.12 14.99
C ILE A 35 -10.27 -7.24 15.24
N ARG A 36 -11.47 -7.14 14.68
CA ARG A 36 -12.50 -8.18 14.81
C ARG A 36 -12.08 -9.50 14.16
N VAL A 37 -11.36 -9.45 13.04
CA VAL A 37 -10.89 -10.65 12.33
C VAL A 37 -9.71 -11.31 13.05
N THR A 38 -8.93 -10.48 13.76
CA THR A 38 -7.68 -10.76 14.47
C THR A 38 -7.89 -11.17 15.93
N ASP A 39 -9.13 -11.17 16.43
CA ASP A 39 -9.43 -11.45 17.84
C ASP A 39 -8.54 -10.66 18.84
N ASP A 40 -8.30 -9.38 18.53
CA ASP A 40 -7.45 -8.42 19.28
C ASP A 40 -5.93 -8.71 19.31
N ASP A 41 -5.42 -9.65 18.50
CA ASP A 41 -3.98 -9.97 18.44
C ASP A 41 -3.13 -8.96 17.64
N ASN A 42 -3.78 -8.06 16.90
CA ASN A 42 -3.20 -7.07 15.99
C ASN A 42 -2.33 -7.64 14.85
N ALA A 43 -2.46 -8.93 14.53
CA ALA A 43 -1.64 -9.61 13.53
C ALA A 43 -2.45 -10.66 12.78
N MET A 44 -2.79 -10.38 11.53
CA MET A 44 -3.68 -11.22 10.75
C MET A 44 -2.94 -12.42 10.15
N ASP A 45 -3.34 -13.63 10.50
CA ASP A 45 -2.78 -14.85 9.91
C ASP A 45 -3.35 -15.12 8.50
N LYS A 46 -2.78 -16.13 7.83
CA LYS A 46 -3.20 -16.52 6.47
C LYS A 46 -4.67 -16.98 6.38
N TYR A 47 -5.20 -17.61 7.42
CA TYR A 47 -6.58 -18.10 7.44
C TYR A 47 -7.57 -16.98 7.70
N GLU A 48 -7.19 -16.02 8.54
CA GLU A 48 -7.90 -14.78 8.81
C GLU A 48 -7.98 -13.90 7.58
N PHE A 49 -6.86 -13.70 6.88
CA PHE A 49 -6.82 -12.95 5.64
C PHE A 49 -7.75 -13.54 4.57
N ARG A 50 -7.83 -14.86 4.45
CA ARG A 50 -8.78 -15.53 3.55
C ARG A 50 -10.24 -15.20 3.88
N ARG A 51 -10.58 -15.04 5.17
CA ARG A 51 -11.96 -14.72 5.59
C ARG A 51 -12.34 -13.28 5.22
N CYS A 52 -11.39 -12.34 5.23
CA CYS A 52 -11.65 -10.95 4.89
C CYS A 52 -11.30 -10.58 3.43
N TYR A 53 -10.74 -11.50 2.63
CA TYR A 53 -10.32 -11.22 1.26
C TYR A 53 -11.45 -10.71 0.35
N GLU A 54 -12.68 -11.20 0.52
CA GLU A 54 -13.86 -10.70 -0.22
C GLU A 54 -14.20 -9.24 0.10
N VAL A 55 -13.83 -8.75 1.30
CA VAL A 55 -13.98 -7.34 1.69
C VAL A 55 -12.98 -6.47 0.93
N LEU A 56 -11.77 -7.00 0.64
CA LEU A 56 -10.74 -6.30 -0.11
C LEU A 56 -11.04 -6.28 -1.62
N VAL A 57 -11.57 -7.38 -2.14
CA VAL A 57 -11.89 -7.54 -3.57
C VAL A 57 -13.34 -7.99 -3.74
N PRO A 58 -14.30 -7.05 -3.81
CA PRO A 58 -15.69 -7.37 -4.03
C PRO A 58 -15.87 -8.21 -5.30
N GLY A 59 -16.51 -9.38 -5.17
CA GLY A 59 -16.73 -10.28 -6.30
C GLY A 59 -15.55 -11.19 -6.65
N ALA A 60 -14.42 -11.11 -5.95
CA ALA A 60 -13.43 -12.18 -6.01
C ALA A 60 -14.07 -13.47 -5.48
N SER A 61 -14.32 -14.43 -6.36
CA SER A 61 -14.66 -15.79 -5.91
C SER A 61 -13.52 -16.25 -4.99
N ASN A 62 -13.87 -16.74 -3.81
CA ASN A 62 -12.97 -17.14 -2.72
C ASN A 62 -12.11 -18.37 -3.07
N THR A 63 -11.40 -18.31 -4.20
CA THR A 63 -10.40 -19.32 -4.54
C THR A 63 -9.26 -19.09 -3.56
N HIS A 64 -9.08 -20.03 -2.62
CA HIS A 64 -8.01 -20.00 -1.64
C HIS A 64 -6.64 -19.68 -2.26
N HIS A 65 -6.44 -19.99 -3.55
CA HIS A 65 -5.22 -19.67 -4.27
C HIS A 65 -4.98 -18.17 -4.53
N ALA A 66 -6.02 -17.38 -4.83
CA ALA A 66 -5.89 -15.94 -5.05
C ALA A 66 -5.59 -15.20 -3.74
N ALA A 67 -6.33 -15.54 -2.67
CA ALA A 67 -6.10 -15.02 -1.33
C ALA A 67 -4.69 -15.38 -0.82
N ASP A 68 -4.19 -16.59 -1.10
CA ASP A 68 -2.82 -17.00 -0.71
C ASP A 68 -1.73 -16.22 -1.43
N LYS A 69 -1.93 -15.90 -2.71
CA LYS A 69 -0.98 -15.09 -3.48
C LYS A 69 -0.98 -13.65 -2.97
N ALA A 70 -2.17 -13.09 -2.75
CA ALA A 70 -2.33 -11.77 -2.16
C ALA A 70 -1.69 -11.70 -0.77
N PHE A 71 -1.91 -12.69 0.09
CA PHE A 71 -1.28 -12.76 1.41
C PHE A 71 0.24 -12.64 1.32
N LYS A 72 0.87 -13.43 0.45
CA LYS A 72 2.33 -13.38 0.25
C LYS A 72 2.82 -12.05 -0.33
N ALA A 73 2.01 -11.36 -1.13
CA ALA A 73 2.39 -10.06 -1.68
C ALA A 73 2.33 -8.95 -0.61
N PHE A 74 1.44 -9.11 0.38
CA PHE A 74 1.20 -8.11 1.43
C PHE A 74 1.94 -8.39 2.74
N ASP A 75 2.32 -9.62 3.03
CA ASP A 75 3.26 -9.98 4.12
C ASP A 75 4.68 -9.57 3.70
N ARG A 76 5.01 -8.27 3.85
CA ARG A 76 6.21 -7.65 3.29
C ARG A 76 7.47 -8.06 4.04
N ASN A 77 7.32 -8.36 5.33
CA ASN A 77 8.39 -8.75 6.23
C ASN A 77 8.55 -10.28 6.33
N ASP A 78 7.76 -11.06 5.59
CA ASP A 78 7.74 -12.53 5.57
C ASP A 78 7.64 -13.10 6.99
N THR A 79 6.80 -12.46 7.82
CA THR A 79 6.58 -12.89 9.21
C THR A 79 5.55 -14.01 9.31
N GLY A 80 4.80 -14.26 8.24
CA GLY A 80 3.64 -15.13 8.25
C GLY A 80 2.39 -14.46 8.79
N TYR A 81 2.43 -13.15 9.05
CA TYR A 81 1.34 -12.34 9.57
C TYR A 81 1.25 -11.01 8.83
N ILE A 82 0.03 -10.48 8.70
CA ILE A 82 -0.24 -9.17 8.11
C ILE A 82 -0.57 -8.19 9.23
N THR A 83 0.26 -7.17 9.36
CA THR A 83 0.00 -6.01 10.22
C THR A 83 -1.16 -5.16 9.67
N PHE A 84 -1.74 -4.27 10.49
CA PHE A 84 -2.77 -3.35 9.99
C PHE A 84 -2.25 -2.46 8.84
N GLU A 85 -0.99 -2.05 8.87
CA GLU A 85 -0.39 -1.24 7.80
C GLU A 85 -0.33 -1.99 6.47
N GLU A 86 0.03 -3.28 6.53
CA GLU A 86 0.03 -4.18 5.35
C GLU A 86 -1.38 -4.46 4.85
N PHE A 87 -2.34 -4.63 5.76
CA PHE A 87 -3.75 -4.77 5.42
C PHE A 87 -4.31 -3.51 4.76
N LEU A 88 -3.96 -2.32 5.28
CA LEU A 88 -4.37 -1.05 4.68
C LEU A 88 -3.75 -0.87 3.29
N SER A 89 -2.48 -1.25 3.12
CA SER A 89 -1.83 -1.27 1.80
C SER A 89 -2.56 -2.19 0.83
N ALA A 90 -2.94 -3.39 1.27
CA ALA A 90 -3.76 -4.31 0.49
C ALA A 90 -5.09 -3.68 0.08
N TYR A 91 -5.80 -3.07 1.02
CA TYR A 91 -7.08 -2.41 0.77
C TYR A 91 -6.95 -1.27 -0.26
N VAL A 92 -5.98 -0.37 -0.09
CA VAL A 92 -5.73 0.75 -0.98
C VAL A 92 -5.43 0.27 -2.41
N MET A 93 -4.60 -0.76 -2.54
CA MET A 93 -4.18 -1.29 -3.83
C MET A 93 -5.30 -2.05 -4.55
N LEU A 94 -6.09 -2.84 -3.81
CA LEU A 94 -7.11 -3.72 -4.37
C LEU A 94 -8.48 -3.04 -4.55
N ASN A 95 -8.80 -2.04 -3.75
CA ASN A 95 -10.10 -1.40 -3.80
C ASN A 95 -10.22 -0.45 -5.01
N GLN A 96 -11.12 -0.80 -5.93
CA GLN A 96 -11.40 -0.05 -7.16
C GLN A 96 -11.95 1.36 -6.91
N SER A 97 -12.54 1.63 -5.74
CA SER A 97 -13.03 2.97 -5.41
C SER A 97 -11.91 3.96 -5.10
N VAL A 98 -10.71 3.47 -4.76
CA VAL A 98 -9.54 4.31 -4.54
C VAL A 98 -9.01 4.78 -5.89
N SER A 99 -8.65 6.05 -6.01
CA SER A 99 -8.13 6.57 -7.28
C SER A 99 -6.71 6.08 -7.54
N ALA A 100 -6.27 6.06 -8.81
CA ALA A 100 -4.88 5.73 -9.14
C ALA A 100 -3.90 6.72 -8.49
N HIS A 101 -4.31 7.98 -8.37
CA HIS A 101 -3.54 9.02 -7.69
C HIS A 101 -3.36 8.70 -6.21
N ASP A 102 -4.44 8.37 -5.50
CA ASP A 102 -4.37 8.04 -4.07
C ASP A 102 -3.57 6.76 -3.81
N ARG A 103 -3.66 5.76 -4.70
CA ARG A 103 -2.78 4.57 -4.65
C ARG A 103 -1.30 4.93 -4.75
N ALA A 104 -0.93 5.72 -5.77
CA ALA A 104 0.45 6.15 -5.96
C ALA A 104 0.95 7.02 -4.79
N ASN A 105 0.11 7.94 -4.31
CA ASN A 105 0.43 8.82 -3.19
C ASN A 105 0.64 8.02 -1.89
N PHE A 106 -0.22 7.03 -1.63
CA PHE A 106 -0.07 6.14 -0.48
C PHE A 106 1.24 5.35 -0.53
N LEU A 107 1.57 4.74 -1.68
CA LEU A 107 2.83 4.00 -1.83
C LEU A 107 4.04 4.90 -1.60
N ILE A 108 4.01 6.14 -2.10
CA ILE A 108 5.09 7.08 -1.85
C ILE A 108 5.15 7.47 -0.37
N ASP A 109 4.03 7.73 0.31
CA ASP A 109 4.01 8.03 1.74
C ASP A 109 4.56 6.88 2.61
N GLN A 110 4.32 5.62 2.22
CA GLN A 110 4.87 4.45 2.92
C GLN A 110 6.40 4.34 2.80
N HIS A 111 6.95 4.73 1.64
CA HIS A 111 8.36 4.52 1.33
C HIS A 111 9.21 5.77 1.53
N ASN A 112 8.63 6.96 1.39
CA ASN A 112 9.32 8.24 1.44
C ASN A 112 8.98 8.99 2.74
N PRO A 113 9.80 8.88 3.81
CA PRO A 113 9.57 9.63 5.04
C PRO A 113 9.85 11.14 4.90
N ASN A 114 10.21 11.62 3.71
CA ASN A 114 10.66 12.99 3.49
C ASN A 114 9.47 13.96 3.27
N PRO A 115 9.24 14.92 4.19
CA PRO A 115 8.16 15.89 4.06
C PRO A 115 8.45 17.01 3.05
N SER A 116 9.63 17.04 2.41
CA SER A 116 10.02 18.12 1.47
C SER A 116 9.39 18.01 0.08
N GLY A 117 8.63 16.94 -0.21
CA GLY A 117 8.07 16.67 -1.54
C GLY A 117 9.11 16.20 -2.56
N VAL A 118 10.33 15.85 -2.09
CA VAL A 118 11.37 15.25 -2.92
C VAL A 118 11.42 13.75 -2.66
N ILE A 119 11.40 12.97 -3.74
CA ILE A 119 11.61 11.52 -3.71
C ILE A 119 13.03 11.19 -4.21
N THR A 120 13.74 10.32 -3.48
CA THR A 120 15.09 9.86 -3.87
C THR A 120 15.02 8.65 -4.80
N PRO A 121 16.12 8.31 -5.51
CA PRO A 121 16.18 7.12 -6.36
C PRO A 121 15.82 5.84 -5.62
N GLU A 122 16.29 5.68 -4.38
CA GLU A 122 16.04 4.50 -3.57
C GLU A 122 14.53 4.30 -3.32
N TYR A 123 13.84 5.37 -2.90
CA TYR A 123 12.39 5.32 -2.64
C TYR A 123 11.59 5.20 -3.94
N GLY A 124 12.02 5.89 -5.00
CA GLY A 124 11.40 5.78 -6.32
C GLY A 124 11.45 4.36 -6.88
N CYS A 125 12.60 3.68 -6.73
CA CYS A 125 12.75 2.29 -7.15
C CYS A 125 11.88 1.34 -6.33
N GLN A 126 11.72 1.58 -5.03
CA GLN A 126 10.80 0.80 -4.19
C GLN A 126 9.35 0.95 -4.65
N VAL A 127 8.91 2.18 -4.96
CA VAL A 127 7.57 2.44 -5.49
C VAL A 127 7.37 1.77 -6.85
N PHE A 128 8.36 1.86 -7.76
CA PHE A 128 8.31 1.15 -9.03
C PHE A 128 8.24 -0.37 -8.86
N THR A 129 9.03 -0.93 -7.95
CA THR A 129 8.98 -2.37 -7.62
C THR A 129 7.57 -2.77 -7.18
N ARG A 130 6.95 -2.00 -6.28
CA ARG A 130 5.59 -2.27 -5.79
C ARG A 130 4.55 -2.18 -6.89
N MET A 131 4.63 -1.16 -7.73
CA MET A 131 3.73 -1.01 -8.88
C MET A 131 3.93 -2.15 -9.88
N ASN A 132 5.17 -2.53 -10.17
CA ASN A 132 5.50 -3.64 -11.06
C ASN A 132 4.95 -4.97 -10.54
N ASP A 133 5.19 -5.28 -9.28
CA ASP A 133 4.71 -6.53 -8.66
C ASP A 133 3.19 -6.60 -8.66
N PHE A 134 2.52 -5.49 -8.34
CA PHE A 134 1.06 -5.43 -8.29
C PHE A 134 0.40 -5.54 -9.66
N TYR A 135 0.93 -4.81 -10.66
CA TYR A 135 0.39 -4.80 -12.02
C TYR A 135 0.96 -5.92 -12.92
N GLY A 136 1.88 -6.74 -12.41
CA GLY A 136 2.55 -7.79 -13.18
C GLY A 136 3.46 -7.28 -14.30
N VAL A 137 4.03 -6.09 -14.13
CA VAL A 137 4.89 -5.43 -15.11
C VAL A 137 6.32 -5.91 -14.96
N GLN A 138 6.89 -6.46 -16.03
CA GLN A 138 8.30 -6.81 -16.09
C GLN A 138 9.11 -5.60 -16.56
N SER A 139 9.57 -4.79 -15.61
CA SER A 139 10.49 -3.69 -15.88
C SER A 139 11.55 -3.60 -14.78
N ASP A 140 12.70 -3.01 -15.11
CA ASP A 140 13.76 -2.71 -14.14
C ASP A 140 13.44 -1.37 -13.44
N PRO A 141 13.21 -1.35 -12.11
CA PRO A 141 12.93 -0.13 -11.36
C PRO A 141 14.05 0.91 -11.45
N GLU A 142 15.32 0.50 -11.43
CA GLU A 142 16.47 1.40 -11.50
C GLU A 142 16.54 2.05 -12.89
N GLN A 143 16.33 1.25 -13.93
CA GLN A 143 16.29 1.76 -15.31
C GLN A 143 15.10 2.70 -15.51
N SER A 144 13.92 2.35 -14.99
CA SER A 144 12.70 3.17 -15.07
C SER A 144 12.90 4.51 -14.39
N TRP A 145 13.53 4.52 -13.20
CA TRP A 145 13.90 5.74 -12.51
C TRP A 145 14.89 6.59 -13.30
N ALA A 146 15.99 5.98 -13.74
CA ALA A 146 17.04 6.68 -14.49
C ALA A 146 16.49 7.31 -15.79
N GLN A 147 15.58 6.64 -16.48
CA GLN A 147 14.91 7.16 -17.67
C GLN A 147 13.99 8.34 -17.35
N PHE A 148 13.19 8.24 -16.28
CA PHE A 148 12.20 9.28 -15.94
C PHE A 148 12.85 10.57 -15.40
N TYR A 149 13.87 10.42 -14.57
CA TYR A 149 14.57 11.52 -13.90
C TYR A 149 15.92 11.87 -14.53
N ASN A 150 16.27 11.27 -15.68
CA ASN A 150 17.53 11.47 -16.38
C ASN A 150 18.76 11.29 -15.45
N GLY A 151 18.69 10.30 -14.56
CA GLY A 151 19.75 9.99 -13.59
C GLY A 151 19.90 11.00 -12.44
N SER A 152 18.91 11.86 -12.15
CA SER A 152 18.98 12.74 -10.99
C SER A 152 18.91 11.96 -9.67
N ASN A 153 19.59 12.48 -8.63
CA ASN A 153 19.59 11.93 -7.27
C ASN A 153 18.31 12.29 -6.49
N GLY A 154 17.23 12.61 -7.19
CA GLY A 154 15.96 12.96 -6.60
C GLY A 154 15.10 13.77 -7.55
N GLY A 155 13.81 13.85 -7.23
CA GLY A 155 12.83 14.49 -8.07
C GLY A 155 11.56 14.91 -7.34
N ASP A 156 10.74 15.68 -8.02
CA ASP A 156 9.46 16.18 -7.52
C ASP A 156 8.43 15.04 -7.35
N GLN A 157 7.87 14.91 -6.16
CA GLN A 157 6.94 13.84 -5.84
C GLN A 157 5.67 13.89 -6.70
N ASP A 158 5.09 15.07 -6.90
CA ASP A 158 3.84 15.22 -7.66
C ASP A 158 4.03 14.85 -9.12
N ARG A 159 5.17 15.24 -9.71
CA ARG A 159 5.58 14.82 -11.06
C ARG A 159 5.71 13.29 -11.15
N PHE A 160 6.26 12.66 -10.11
CA PHE A 160 6.40 11.20 -10.07
C PHE A 160 5.03 10.50 -9.93
N ILE A 161 4.14 11.00 -9.06
CA ILE A 161 2.76 10.51 -8.95
C ILE A 161 2.06 10.60 -10.30
N GLN A 162 2.12 11.75 -10.96
CA GLN A 162 1.49 11.94 -12.26
C GLN A 162 2.02 10.95 -13.30
N HIS A 163 3.33 10.69 -13.30
CA HIS A 163 3.93 9.69 -14.19
C HIS A 163 3.40 8.29 -13.92
N LEU A 164 3.28 7.87 -12.66
CA LEU A 164 2.72 6.57 -12.29
C LEU A 164 1.25 6.45 -12.71
N VAL A 165 0.46 7.51 -12.49
CA VAL A 165 -0.97 7.55 -12.85
C VAL A 165 -1.18 7.46 -14.37
N ASP A 166 -0.35 8.15 -15.14
CA ASP A 166 -0.48 8.18 -16.60
C ASP A 166 0.11 6.94 -17.29
N HIS A 167 0.96 6.18 -16.58
CA HIS A 167 1.69 5.05 -17.12
C HIS A 167 0.73 3.99 -17.69
N PRO A 168 0.79 3.65 -18.99
CA PRO A 168 -0.17 2.73 -19.61
C PRO A 168 -0.26 1.36 -18.94
N GLN A 169 0.84 0.88 -18.37
CA GLN A 169 0.92 -0.43 -17.70
C GLN A 169 0.33 -0.43 -16.27
N TYR A 170 0.13 0.74 -15.67
CA TYR A 170 -0.48 0.87 -14.33
C TYR A 170 -1.97 1.24 -14.39
N LYS A 171 -2.59 1.04 -15.55
CA LYS A 171 -4.03 1.18 -15.75
C LYS A 171 -4.67 -0.19 -15.56
N SER A 172 -5.64 -0.29 -14.65
CA SER A 172 -6.21 -1.55 -14.18
C SER A 172 -6.61 -2.50 -15.33
N HIS A 173 -6.07 -3.72 -15.30
CA HIS A 173 -6.60 -4.90 -15.97
C HIS A 173 -7.26 -5.81 -14.91
N TYR A 174 -8.40 -5.41 -14.37
CA TYR A 174 -9.30 -6.30 -13.61
C TYR A 174 -10.74 -5.88 -13.81
#